data_AF-A0A239QSL3-F1
#
_entry.id   AF-A0A239QSL3-F1
#
_cell.length_a   1.000
_cell.length_b   1.000
_cell.length_c   1.000
_cell.angle_alpha   90.00
_cell.angle_beta   90.00
_cell.angle_gamma   90.00
#
_symmetry.space_group_name_H-M   'P 1'
#
loop_
_entity.id
_entity.type
_entity.pdbx_description
1 polymer ?
#
loop_
_entity_poly.entity_id
_entity_poly.type
_entity_poly.pdbx_seq_one_letter_code
_entity_poly.pdbx_strand_id
1 'polypeptide(L)'
;MRAYIPATWSDLAGDLLNPPAVYAVTPELAESFDEEEVAELYAYQRASEHSAALAATGRPRRVVLAAELGTVGAPLGEDPACYLPDGPISWAAVDSIHVDDIDRDLAGALASEDAMTELTSEPLAWYDVVERQALVRE
;
A
#
# COMPACT_ATOMS: atom_id res chain seq x y z
N MET A 1 -4.21 8.82 -11.66
CA MET A 1 -5.20 8.38 -10.67
C MET A 1 -4.43 7.82 -9.50
N ARG A 2 -4.76 8.29 -8.30
CA ARG A 2 -4.09 7.85 -7.09
C ARG A 2 -4.32 6.36 -6.85
N ALA A 3 -3.24 5.64 -6.58
CA ALA A 3 -3.29 4.25 -6.14
C ALA A 3 -2.27 3.99 -5.03
N TYR A 4 -2.62 3.07 -4.14
CA TYR A 4 -1.80 2.64 -3.03
C TYR A 4 -1.38 1.19 -3.25
N ILE A 5 -0.08 0.96 -3.30
CA ILE A 5 0.50 -0.33 -3.64
C ILE A 5 1.00 -0.99 -2.35
N PRO A 6 0.42 -2.14 -1.94
CA PRO A 6 0.97 -2.93 -0.86
C PRO A 6 2.31 -3.53 -1.31
N ALA A 7 3.35 -3.32 -0.53
CA ALA A 7 4.69 -3.81 -0.81
C ALA A 7 5.33 -4.42 0.44
N THR A 8 6.49 -5.01 0.23
CA THR A 8 7.41 -5.48 1.26
C THR A 8 8.71 -4.69 1.22
N TRP A 9 9.53 -4.82 2.27
CA TRP A 9 10.86 -4.20 2.29
C TRP A 9 11.75 -4.64 1.12
N SER A 10 11.62 -5.89 0.67
CA SER A 10 12.40 -6.45 -0.43
C SER A 10 12.05 -5.79 -1.77
N ASP A 11 10.81 -5.34 -1.95
CA ASP A 11 10.36 -4.72 -3.20
C ASP A 11 11.06 -3.36 -3.43
N LEU A 12 11.46 -2.66 -2.36
CA LEU A 12 12.18 -1.38 -2.45
C LEU A 12 13.49 -1.49 -3.24
N ALA A 13 14.13 -2.66 -3.21
CA ALA A 13 15.38 -2.94 -3.91
C ALA A 13 15.19 -3.31 -5.39
N GLY A 14 13.95 -3.58 -5.82
CA GLY A 14 13.63 -3.99 -7.19
C GLY A 14 13.68 -2.84 -8.20
N ASP A 15 14.00 -3.17 -9.45
CA ASP A 15 13.97 -2.21 -10.56
C ASP A 15 12.54 -1.87 -11.01
N LEU A 16 11.62 -2.83 -10.86
CA LEU A 16 10.20 -2.70 -11.16
C LEU A 16 9.38 -3.33 -10.04
N LEU A 17 8.19 -2.77 -9.81
CA LEU A 17 7.23 -3.26 -8.84
C LEU A 17 6.28 -4.26 -9.51
N ASN A 18 6.11 -5.44 -8.91
CA ASN A 18 5.18 -6.47 -9.39
C ASN A 18 4.19 -6.85 -8.28
N PRO A 19 3.38 -5.90 -7.79
CA PRO A 19 2.54 -6.15 -6.65
C PRO A 19 1.40 -7.12 -7.00
N PRO A 20 0.91 -7.93 -6.05
CA PRO A 20 -0.21 -8.84 -6.29
C PRO A 20 -1.54 -8.10 -6.48
N ALA A 21 -1.64 -6.86 -5.98
CA ALA A 21 -2.82 -6.01 -6.07
C ALA A 21 -2.40 -4.54 -5.99
N VAL A 22 -3.30 -3.64 -6.40
CA VAL A 22 -3.23 -2.20 -6.12
C VAL A 22 -4.57 -1.73 -5.57
N TYR A 23 -4.54 -0.73 -4.68
CA TYR A 23 -5.73 -0.10 -4.13
C TYR A 23 -5.93 1.28 -4.76
N ALA A 24 -6.80 1.34 -5.77
CA ALA A 24 -6.95 2.53 -6.62
C ALA A 24 -8.17 3.36 -6.24
N VAL A 25 -7.98 4.67 -6.22
CA VAL A 25 -9.04 5.66 -5.99
C VAL A 25 -9.73 5.93 -7.33
N THR A 26 -10.50 4.95 -7.78
CA THR A 26 -11.29 5.06 -9.02
C THR A 26 -12.38 6.11 -8.89
N PRO A 27 -12.86 6.70 -10.00
CA PRO A 27 -14.02 7.58 -9.97
C PRO A 27 -15.21 6.94 -9.24
N GLU A 28 -15.44 5.64 -9.47
CA GLU A 28 -16.52 4.89 -8.83
C GLU A 28 -16.31 4.75 -7.30
N LEU A 29 -15.06 4.56 -6.86
CA LEU A 29 -14.74 4.56 -5.43
C LEU A 29 -14.93 5.96 -4.84
N ALA A 30 -14.40 7.00 -5.49
CA ALA A 30 -14.50 8.39 -5.02
C ALA A 30 -15.97 8.83 -4.88
N GLU A 31 -16.83 8.47 -5.83
CA GLU A 31 -18.28 8.75 -5.78
C GLU A 31 -19.02 8.01 -4.65
N SER A 32 -18.41 6.97 -4.07
CA SER A 32 -18.99 6.21 -2.95
C SER A 32 -18.77 6.89 -1.59
N PHE A 33 -17.97 7.96 -1.54
CA PHE A 33 -17.68 8.73 -0.34
C PHE A 33 -18.07 10.21 -0.51
N ASP A 34 -18.32 10.90 0.60
CA ASP A 34 -18.69 12.32 0.58
C ASP A 34 -17.50 13.25 0.21
N GLU A 35 -16.27 12.81 0.49
CA GLU A 35 -15.02 13.56 0.29
C GLU A 35 -13.97 12.64 -0.35
N GLU A 36 -13.19 13.15 -1.32
CA GLU A 36 -12.17 12.37 -2.04
C GLU A 36 -11.07 11.90 -1.09
N GLU A 37 -10.72 12.73 -0.11
CA GLU A 37 -9.74 12.42 0.94
C GLU A 37 -10.14 11.19 1.77
N VAL A 38 -11.45 10.92 1.92
CA VAL A 38 -11.94 9.73 2.62
C VAL A 38 -11.76 8.48 1.75
N ALA A 39 -11.98 8.59 0.43
CA ALA A 39 -11.71 7.50 -0.51
C ALA A 39 -10.20 7.18 -0.59
N GLU A 40 -9.36 8.21 -0.57
CA GLU A 40 -7.90 8.05 -0.48
C GLU A 40 -7.48 7.34 0.82
N LEU A 41 -8.00 7.80 1.97
CA LEU A 41 -7.71 7.19 3.26
C LEU A 41 -8.15 5.72 3.30
N TYR A 42 -9.34 5.41 2.76
CA TYR A 42 -9.83 4.06 2.63
C TYR A 42 -8.85 3.20 1.82
N ALA A 43 -8.52 3.60 0.59
CA ALA A 43 -7.60 2.85 -0.26
C ALA A 43 -6.22 2.66 0.39
N TYR A 44 -5.70 3.69 1.07
CA TYR A 44 -4.47 3.63 1.84
C TYR A 44 -4.53 2.60 2.99
N GLN A 45 -5.60 2.61 3.78
CA GLN A 45 -5.77 1.66 4.89
C GLN A 45 -5.86 0.22 4.38
N ARG A 46 -6.60 -0.02 3.29
CA ARG A 46 -6.70 -1.34 2.65
C ARG A 46 -5.34 -1.83 2.12
N ALA A 47 -4.54 -0.94 1.53
CA ALA A 47 -3.16 -1.25 1.14
C ALA A 47 -2.26 -1.54 2.35
N SER A 48 -2.45 -0.83 3.47
CA SER A 48 -1.71 -1.03 4.71
C SER A 48 -1.98 -2.40 5.33
N GLU A 49 -3.24 -2.83 5.36
CA GLU A 49 -3.64 -4.18 5.80
C GLU A 49 -3.00 -5.27 4.92
N HIS A 50 -3.09 -5.12 3.60
CA HIS A 50 -2.50 -6.09 2.69
C HIS A 50 -0.98 -6.12 2.81
N SER A 51 -0.32 -4.97 2.96
CA SER A 51 1.12 -4.92 3.25
C SER A 51 1.48 -5.66 4.54
N ALA A 52 0.66 -5.55 5.60
CA ALA A 52 0.87 -6.32 6.83
C ALA A 52 0.84 -7.84 6.57
N ALA A 53 -0.09 -8.32 5.75
CA ALA A 53 -0.17 -9.72 5.34
C ALA A 53 1.07 -10.18 4.55
N LEU A 54 1.60 -9.35 3.65
CA LEU A 54 2.82 -9.65 2.89
C LEU A 54 4.05 -9.66 3.81
N ALA A 55 4.21 -8.63 4.64
CA ALA A 55 5.36 -8.42 5.51
C ALA A 55 5.46 -9.43 6.66
N ALA A 56 4.36 -10.07 7.07
CA ALA A 56 4.36 -11.14 8.07
C ALA A 56 5.23 -12.36 7.67
N THR A 57 5.59 -12.48 6.39
CA THR A 57 6.49 -13.53 5.86
C THR A 57 7.94 -13.09 5.69
N GLY A 58 8.26 -11.82 6.00
CA GLY A 58 9.57 -11.21 5.80
C GLY A 58 9.97 -10.25 6.92
N ARG A 59 10.45 -9.06 6.58
CA ARG A 59 10.70 -8.00 7.58
C ARG A 59 9.34 -7.49 8.09
N PRO A 60 9.08 -7.45 9.40
CA PRO A 60 7.76 -7.16 9.94
C PRO A 60 7.50 -5.64 10.00
N ARG A 61 7.59 -4.98 8.85
CA ARG A 61 7.28 -3.57 8.65
C ARG A 61 6.39 -3.44 7.43
N ARG A 62 5.26 -2.76 7.58
CA ARG A 62 4.42 -2.41 6.44
C ARG A 62 5.18 -1.45 5.54
N VAL A 63 4.96 -1.60 4.25
CA VAL A 63 5.43 -0.74 3.18
C VAL A 63 4.25 -0.50 2.23
N VAL A 64 3.81 0.74 2.14
CA VAL A 64 2.78 1.19 1.20
C VAL A 64 3.38 2.24 0.28
N LEU A 65 3.18 2.10 -1.03
CA LEU A 65 3.67 3.07 -2.00
C LEU A 65 2.48 3.85 -2.54
N ALA A 66 2.53 5.18 -2.46
CA ALA A 66 1.55 6.02 -3.14
C ALA A 66 2.05 6.29 -4.56
N ALA A 67 1.21 6.00 -5.56
CA ALA A 67 1.55 6.10 -6.96
C ALA A 67 0.44 6.79 -7.77
N GLU A 68 0.82 7.35 -8.91
CA GLU A 68 -0.09 7.87 -9.93
C GLU A 68 -0.12 6.91 -11.11
N LEU A 69 -1.23 6.18 -11.24
CA LEU A 69 -1.45 5.24 -12.32
C LEU A 69 -2.38 5.83 -13.37
N GLY A 70 -2.12 5.52 -14.65
CA GLY A 70 -3.00 5.92 -15.75
C GLY A 70 -4.26 5.06 -15.83
N THR A 71 -4.11 3.75 -15.54
CA THR A 71 -5.17 2.75 -15.52
C THR A 71 -4.86 1.68 -14.47
N VAL A 72 -5.89 0.91 -14.12
CA VAL A 72 -5.77 -0.36 -13.40
C VAL A 72 -6.50 -1.44 -14.17
N GLY A 73 -6.15 -2.70 -13.90
CA GLY A 73 -6.71 -3.85 -14.58
C GLY A 73 -8.06 -4.27 -14.02
N ALA A 74 -8.31 -5.58 -13.98
CA ALA A 74 -9.58 -6.12 -13.48
C ALA A 74 -9.71 -5.93 -11.95
N PRO A 75 -10.93 -5.69 -11.42
CA PRO A 75 -11.20 -5.77 -10.00
C PRO A 75 -10.74 -7.10 -9.42
N LEU A 76 -10.21 -7.08 -8.19
CA LEU A 76 -9.67 -8.25 -7.50
C LEU A 76 -10.36 -8.42 -6.15
N GLY A 77 -11.26 -9.42 -6.06
CA GLY A 77 -12.01 -9.70 -4.85
C GLY A 77 -13.26 -8.83 -4.71
N GLU A 78 -13.75 -8.67 -3.48
CA GLU A 78 -14.98 -7.94 -3.16
C GLU A 78 -14.73 -6.48 -2.75
N ASP A 79 -13.48 -6.12 -2.50
CA ASP A 79 -13.08 -4.79 -2.07
C ASP A 79 -13.15 -3.81 -3.26
N PRO A 80 -13.93 -2.72 -3.16
CA PRO A 80 -14.15 -1.80 -4.28
C PRO A 80 -12.90 -1.02 -4.69
N ALA A 81 -11.88 -0.94 -3.83
CA ALA A 81 -10.62 -0.29 -4.16
C ALA A 81 -9.59 -1.26 -4.77
N CYS A 82 -9.81 -2.58 -4.71
CA CYS A 82 -8.78 -3.58 -5.01
C CYS A 82 -8.80 -4.04 -6.47
N TYR A 83 -7.67 -3.89 -7.17
CA TYR A 83 -7.51 -4.23 -8.58
C TYR A 83 -6.21 -4.98 -8.84
N LEU A 84 -6.17 -5.76 -9.93
CA LEU A 84 -4.92 -6.24 -10.50
C LEU A 84 -4.20 -5.08 -11.23
N PRO A 85 -2.87 -4.96 -11.11
CA PRO A 85 -2.12 -4.04 -11.97
C PRO A 85 -2.13 -4.54 -13.44
N ASP A 86 -2.13 -3.63 -14.40
CA ASP A 86 -2.06 -3.95 -15.84
C ASP A 86 -0.70 -4.56 -16.26
N GLY A 87 0.28 -4.49 -15.37
CA GLY A 87 1.63 -5.02 -15.57
C GLY A 87 2.59 -4.51 -14.50
N PRO A 88 3.91 -4.70 -14.69
CA PRO A 88 4.92 -4.15 -13.80
C PRO A 88 4.83 -2.62 -13.70
N ILE A 89 4.92 -2.09 -12.49
CA ILE A 89 4.84 -0.65 -12.21
C ILE A 89 6.25 -0.07 -12.09
N SER A 90 6.47 1.05 -12.79
CA SER A 90 7.73 1.79 -12.73
C SER A 90 7.79 2.67 -11.48
N TRP A 91 8.97 2.79 -10.88
CA TRP A 91 9.23 3.76 -9.82
C TRP A 91 8.99 5.21 -10.22
N ALA A 92 8.99 5.53 -11.52
CA ALA A 92 8.63 6.86 -12.00
C ALA A 92 7.14 7.21 -11.79
N ALA A 93 6.29 6.23 -11.49
CA ALA A 93 4.90 6.43 -11.13
C ALA A 93 4.69 6.57 -9.61
N VAL A 94 5.71 6.31 -8.79
CA VAL A 94 5.62 6.36 -7.32
C VAL A 94 5.99 7.76 -6.84
N ASP A 95 5.09 8.38 -6.08
CA ASP A 95 5.30 9.71 -5.50
C ASP A 95 5.94 9.62 -4.11
N SER A 96 5.51 8.67 -3.29
CA SER A 96 6.01 8.53 -1.91
C SER A 96 5.96 7.10 -1.38
N ILE A 97 6.77 6.86 -0.36
CA ILE A 97 6.96 5.59 0.31
C ILE A 97 6.53 5.76 1.77
N HIS A 98 5.71 4.84 2.27
CA HIS A 98 5.15 4.88 3.61
C HIS A 98 5.55 3.61 4.34
N VAL A 99 6.31 3.72 5.44
CA VAL A 99 6.84 2.54 6.17
C VAL A 99 6.64 2.62 7.67
N ASP A 100 6.58 1.47 8.34
CA ASP A 100 6.69 1.43 9.80
C ASP A 100 8.13 1.80 10.22
N ASP A 101 8.28 2.71 11.19
CA ASP A 101 9.60 3.11 11.73
C ASP A 101 10.28 1.98 12.53
N ILE A 102 9.47 1.10 13.11
CA ILE A 102 9.91 0.00 13.96
C ILE A 102 9.25 -1.30 13.53
N ASP A 103 9.85 -2.41 13.93
CA ASP A 103 9.28 -3.74 13.72
C ASP A 103 7.97 -3.89 14.53
N ARG A 104 6.95 -4.49 13.90
CA ARG A 104 5.59 -4.64 14.45
C ARG A 104 5.23 -6.12 14.66
N ASP A 105 4.30 -6.42 15.57
CA ASP A 105 3.69 -7.76 15.65
C ASP A 105 2.59 -7.93 14.60
N LEU A 106 3.00 -8.10 13.34
CA LEU A 106 2.06 -8.24 12.22
C LEU A 106 1.26 -9.55 12.31
N ALA A 107 1.85 -10.62 12.84
CA ALA A 107 1.17 -11.90 13.00
C ALA A 107 0.05 -11.82 14.04
N GLY A 108 0.31 -11.14 15.17
CA GLY A 108 -0.72 -10.84 16.17
C GLY A 108 -1.83 -9.96 15.59
N ALA A 109 -1.46 -8.93 14.84
CA ALA A 109 -2.42 -8.02 14.20
C ALA A 109 -3.32 -8.74 13.18
N LEU A 110 -2.77 -9.65 12.35
CA LEU A 110 -3.54 -10.44 11.39
C LEU A 110 -4.49 -11.46 12.04
N ALA A 111 -4.27 -11.81 13.30
CA ALA A 111 -5.10 -12.76 14.03
C ALA A 111 -6.31 -12.12 14.73
N SER A 112 -6.44 -10.78 14.70
CA SER A 112 -7.49 -10.03 15.38
C SER A 112 -7.91 -8.80 14.59
N GLU A 113 -9.20 -8.70 14.25
CA GLU A 113 -9.75 -7.55 13.53
C GLU A 113 -9.53 -6.23 14.28
N ASP A 114 -9.68 -6.24 15.62
CA ASP A 114 -9.40 -5.08 16.46
C ASP A 114 -7.92 -4.68 16.40
N ALA A 115 -7.00 -5.65 16.54
CA ALA A 115 -5.57 -5.37 16.45
C ALA A 115 -5.16 -4.89 15.05
N MET A 116 -5.82 -5.39 14.00
CA MET A 116 -5.61 -4.90 12.65
C MET A 116 -6.08 -3.47 12.48
N THR A 117 -7.26 -3.14 13.01
CA THR A 117 -7.82 -1.79 12.99
C THR A 117 -6.92 -0.81 13.74
N GLU A 118 -6.39 -1.20 14.91
CA GLU A 118 -5.42 -0.39 15.66
C GLU A 118 -4.15 -0.18 14.84
N LEU A 119 -3.59 -1.25 14.26
CA LEU A 119 -2.38 -1.16 13.45
C LEU A 119 -2.56 -0.21 12.25
N THR A 120 -3.66 -0.32 11.50
CA THR A 120 -3.90 0.47 10.28
C THR A 120 -4.36 1.89 10.56
N SER A 121 -4.79 2.17 11.79
CA SER A 121 -5.04 3.52 12.28
C SER A 121 -3.74 4.26 12.64
N GLU A 122 -2.65 3.54 12.93
CA GLU A 122 -1.35 4.16 13.14
C GLU A 122 -0.73 4.61 11.81
N PRO A 123 -0.34 5.89 11.69
CA PRO A 123 0.25 6.40 10.47
C PRO A 123 1.63 5.78 10.24
N LEU A 124 1.93 5.53 8.97
CA LEU A 124 3.27 5.13 8.53
C LEU A 124 4.13 6.39 8.36
N ALA A 125 5.44 6.25 8.54
CA ALA A 125 6.38 7.32 8.26
C ALA A 125 6.47 7.55 6.75
N TRP A 126 6.37 8.81 6.35
CA TRP A 126 6.40 9.26 4.96
C TRP A 126 7.82 9.57 4.52
N TYR A 127 8.20 9.06 3.34
CA TYR A 127 9.47 9.31 2.68
C TYR A 127 9.24 9.68 1.23
N ASP A 128 10.06 10.57 0.70
CA ASP A 128 10.07 10.87 -0.73
C ASP A 128 10.63 9.67 -1.50
N VAL A 129 10.14 9.43 -2.73
CA VAL A 129 10.64 8.35 -3.58
C VAL A 129 12.15 8.43 -3.84
N VAL A 130 12.75 9.63 -3.80
CA VAL A 130 14.22 9.80 -3.94
C VAL A 130 15.00 9.19 -2.77
N GLU A 131 14.37 9.02 -1.60
CA GLU A 131 14.96 8.44 -0.40
C GLU A 131 14.95 6.90 -0.42
N ARG A 132 14.31 6.27 -1.42
CA ARG A 132 14.26 4.81 -1.61
C ARG A 132 15.62 4.13 -1.40
N GLN A 133 16.68 4.70 -1.96
CA GLN A 133 18.02 4.13 -1.88
C GLN A 133 18.61 4.18 -0.47
N ALA A 134 18.20 5.13 0.37
CA ALA A 134 18.56 5.15 1.79
C ALA A 134 17.80 4.05 2.54
N LEU A 135 16.48 3.96 2.34
CA LEU A 135 15.64 2.91 2.94
C LEU A 135 16.14 1.49 2.62
N VAL A 136 16.53 1.22 1.37
CA VAL A 136 17.08 -0.10 0.97
C VAL A 136 18.34 -0.49 1.77
N ARG A 137 19.08 0.47 2.32
CA ARG A 137 20.34 0.24 3.05
C ARG A 137 20.16 0.07 4.55
N GLU A 138 18.97 0.33 5.10
CA GLU A 138 18.65 0.10 6.53
C GLU A 138 18.39 -1.38 6.83
#